data_AF-A0A7V9KIL2-F1
#
_entry.id   AF-A0A7V9KIL2-F1
#
_cell.length_a   1.000
_cell.length_b   1.000
_cell.length_c   1.000
_cell.angle_alpha   90.00
_cell.angle_beta   90.00
_cell.angle_gamma   90.00
#
_symmetry.space_group_name_H-M   'P 1'
#
loop_
_entity.id
_entity.type
_entity.pdbx_description
1 polymer ?
#
loop_
_entity_poly.entity_id
_entity_poly.type
_entity_poly.pdbx_seq_one_letter_code
_entity_poly.pdbx_strand_id
1 'polypeptide(L)'
;MLALVLIALVLLAILAAGCAQLAIPRIAEGRVRRRLTEGGGIAEVSIRSFPASRLLHNAGDRIEVRGRSLRIGLAGESFPTAESPAGLAALDGFTDVDIELVDFSTGPFAVAAFVLTRVGHGTYAMATQATTTAAEIARFGVERLPGLPPIPGLPGLGLLGSAAGQAIGGRAITVAVQIELISEQGRLRVGSGGGTIGGFPAGPLATMIAASVARRLEIVP
;
A
#
# COMPACT_ATOMS: atom_id res chain seq x y z
N MET A 1 -21.60 49.64 -12.26
CA MET A 1 -21.00 48.56 -13.08
C MET A 1 -19.98 47.71 -12.31
N LEU A 2 -18.98 48.30 -11.66
CA LEU A 2 -17.93 47.54 -10.92
C LEU A 2 -18.50 46.52 -9.92
N ALA A 3 -19.46 46.92 -9.08
CA ALA A 3 -20.08 46.04 -8.08
C ALA A 3 -20.80 44.84 -8.71
N LEU A 4 -21.46 45.02 -9.85
CA LEU A 4 -22.21 43.96 -10.54
C LEU A 4 -21.26 42.96 -11.22
N VAL A 5 -20.14 43.44 -11.77
CA VAL A 5 -19.06 42.60 -12.29
C VAL A 5 -18.41 41.78 -11.17
N LEU A 6 -18.18 42.39 -10.01
CA LEU A 6 -17.57 41.72 -8.86
C LEU A 6 -18.50 40.63 -8.29
N ILE A 7 -19.80 40.90 -8.17
CA ILE A 7 -20.80 39.90 -7.77
C ILE A 7 -20.84 38.74 -8.77
N ALA A 8 -20.85 39.02 -10.07
CA ALA A 8 -20.85 37.99 -11.11
C ALA A 8 -19.60 37.10 -11.06
N LEU A 9 -18.41 37.69 -10.83
CA LEU A 9 -17.16 36.95 -10.67
C LEU A 9 -17.17 36.06 -9.43
N VAL A 10 -17.69 36.56 -8.30
CA VAL A 10 -17.81 35.77 -7.07
C VAL A 10 -18.78 34.59 -7.26
N LEU A 11 -19.94 34.81 -7.89
CA LEU A 11 -20.89 33.74 -8.18
C LEU A 11 -20.30 32.68 -9.11
N LEU A 12 -19.57 33.10 -10.16
CA LEU A 12 -18.88 32.18 -11.06
C LEU A 12 -17.81 31.36 -10.32
N ALA A 13 -17.04 31.99 -9.42
CA ALA A 13 -16.05 31.31 -8.61
C ALA A 13 -16.68 30.29 -7.65
N ILE A 14 -17.81 30.63 -7.01
CA ILE A 14 -18.56 29.70 -6.14
C ILE A 14 -19.08 28.51 -6.95
N LEU A 15 -19.67 28.77 -8.13
CA LEU A 15 -20.18 27.71 -9.00
C LEU A 15 -19.05 26.78 -9.47
N ALA A 16 -17.93 27.35 -9.92
CA ALA A 16 -16.76 26.58 -10.34
C ALA A 16 -16.19 25.75 -9.18
N ALA A 17 -16.09 26.33 -7.98
CA ALA A 17 -15.67 25.60 -6.79
C ALA A 17 -16.64 24.46 -6.46
N GLY A 18 -17.95 24.69 -6.49
CA GLY A 18 -18.97 23.66 -6.27
C GLY A 18 -18.85 22.50 -7.26
N CYS A 19 -18.66 22.79 -8.55
CA CYS A 19 -18.42 21.76 -9.56
C CYS A 19 -17.12 20.99 -9.30
N ALA A 20 -16.04 21.67 -8.91
CA ALA A 20 -14.76 21.05 -8.57
C ALA A 20 -14.87 20.11 -7.36
N GLN A 21 -15.68 20.47 -6.34
CA GLN A 21 -15.92 19.62 -5.16
C GLN A 21 -16.60 18.28 -5.53
N LEU A 22 -17.37 18.24 -6.61
CA LEU A 22 -18.02 17.01 -7.08
C LEU A 22 -17.15 16.22 -8.07
N ALA A 23 -16.39 16.91 -8.92
CA ALA A 23 -15.61 16.29 -9.97
C ALA A 23 -14.29 15.70 -9.46
N ILE A 24 -13.55 16.44 -8.63
CA ILE A 24 -12.20 16.04 -8.20
C ILE A 24 -12.21 14.70 -7.42
N PRO A 25 -13.09 14.49 -6.42
CA PRO A 25 -13.14 13.21 -5.71
C PRO A 25 -13.42 12.02 -6.63
N ARG A 26 -14.39 12.15 -7.54
CA ARG A 26 -14.73 11.09 -8.52
C ARG A 26 -13.57 10.75 -9.45
N ILE A 27 -12.80 11.74 -9.87
CA ILE A 27 -11.61 11.52 -10.71
C ILE A 27 -10.52 10.82 -9.90
N ALA A 28 -10.31 11.22 -8.65
CA ALA A 28 -9.34 10.60 -7.75
C ALA A 28 -9.70 9.12 -7.48
N GLU A 29 -10.96 8.83 -7.13
CA GLU A 29 -11.49 7.47 -6.93
C GLU A 29 -11.26 6.61 -8.18
N GLY A 30 -11.62 7.14 -9.36
CA GLY A 30 -11.44 6.43 -10.63
C GLY A 30 -9.97 6.19 -11.01
N ARG A 31 -9.04 7.04 -10.55
CA ARG A 31 -7.61 6.85 -10.76
C ARG A 31 -7.04 5.78 -9.84
N VAL A 32 -7.32 5.88 -8.53
CA VAL A 32 -6.88 4.90 -7.52
C VAL A 32 -7.42 3.51 -7.86
N ARG A 33 -8.72 3.41 -8.16
CA ARG A 33 -9.35 2.16 -8.59
C ARG A 33 -8.64 1.53 -9.79
N ARG A 34 -8.38 2.30 -10.84
CA ARG A 34 -7.68 1.80 -12.03
C ARG A 34 -6.27 1.29 -11.72
N ARG A 35 -5.52 1.99 -10.85
CA ARG A 35 -4.18 1.57 -10.42
C ARG A 35 -4.20 0.29 -9.59
N LEU A 36 -5.20 0.12 -8.73
CA LEU A 36 -5.39 -1.12 -7.96
C LEU A 36 -5.75 -2.30 -8.86
N THR A 37 -6.62 -2.08 -9.85
CA THR A 37 -7.12 -3.14 -10.75
C THR A 37 -6.27 -3.35 -12.00
N GLU A 38 -5.13 -2.67 -12.14
CA GLU A 38 -4.27 -2.76 -13.34
C GLU A 38 -3.79 -4.19 -13.61
N GLY A 39 -3.50 -4.95 -12.55
CA GLY A 39 -3.14 -6.37 -12.65
C GLY A 39 -4.33 -7.35 -12.66
N GLY A 40 -5.56 -6.84 -12.64
CA GLY A 40 -6.81 -7.59 -12.50
C GLY A 40 -7.51 -7.39 -11.15
N GLY A 41 -8.63 -8.07 -10.97
CA GLY A 41 -9.48 -7.98 -9.78
C GLY A 41 -10.47 -6.84 -9.81
N ILE A 42 -11.09 -6.56 -8.65
CA ILE A 42 -12.06 -5.48 -8.48
C ILE A 42 -11.71 -4.66 -7.24
N ALA A 43 -11.89 -3.35 -7.34
CA ALA A 43 -11.72 -2.43 -6.22
C ALA A 43 -12.83 -1.38 -6.24
N GLU A 44 -13.37 -1.11 -5.06
CA GLU A 44 -14.26 0.00 -4.76
C GLU A 44 -13.48 1.00 -3.92
N VAL A 45 -13.53 2.26 -4.32
CA VAL A 45 -12.76 3.34 -3.71
C VAL A 45 -13.71 4.50 -3.47
N SER A 46 -13.77 4.97 -2.22
CA SER A 46 -14.49 6.18 -1.85
C SER A 46 -13.53 7.18 -1.22
N ILE A 47 -13.51 8.41 -1.73
CA ILE A 47 -12.61 9.45 -1.27
C ILE A 47 -13.44 10.68 -0.92
N ARG A 48 -13.25 11.20 0.30
CA ARG A 48 -13.88 12.44 0.77
C ARG A 48 -12.81 13.46 1.13
N SER A 49 -13.02 14.69 0.69
CA SER A 49 -12.11 15.79 0.99
C SER A 49 -12.83 17.12 0.87
N PHE A 50 -12.76 17.93 1.93
CA PHE A 50 -13.20 19.30 1.95
C PHE A 50 -12.07 20.21 2.47
N PRO A 51 -11.64 21.20 1.66
CA PRO A 51 -11.94 21.37 0.24
C PRO A 51 -11.27 20.28 -0.63
N ALA A 52 -11.94 19.85 -1.70
CA ALA A 52 -11.46 18.82 -2.63
C ALA A 52 -10.11 19.14 -3.31
N SER A 53 -9.68 20.41 -3.33
CA SER A 53 -8.34 20.80 -3.79
C SER A 53 -7.21 20.15 -2.99
N ARG A 54 -7.47 19.71 -1.74
CA ARG A 54 -6.50 18.95 -0.93
C ARG A 54 -6.12 17.61 -1.59
N LEU A 55 -7.01 17.02 -2.40
CA LEU A 55 -6.73 15.77 -3.11
C LEU A 55 -5.61 15.89 -4.15
N LEU A 56 -5.37 17.12 -4.65
CA LEU A 56 -4.25 17.39 -5.55
C LEU A 56 -2.88 17.28 -4.85
N HIS A 57 -2.87 17.15 -3.52
CA HIS A 57 -1.69 16.97 -2.69
C HIS A 57 -1.75 15.65 -1.89
N ASN A 58 -2.50 14.65 -2.38
CA ASN A 58 -2.73 13.37 -1.68
C ASN A 58 -3.31 13.55 -0.26
N ALA A 59 -4.19 14.54 -0.05
CA ALA A 59 -4.78 14.84 1.25
C ALA A 59 -6.31 14.96 1.24
N GLY A 60 -6.96 14.55 2.33
CA GLY A 60 -8.41 14.60 2.47
C GLY A 60 -8.92 14.28 3.87
N ASP A 61 -10.22 14.08 3.96
CA ASP A 61 -10.89 13.76 5.23
C ASP A 61 -10.98 12.26 5.41
N ARG A 62 -11.33 11.51 4.36
CA ARG A 62 -11.43 10.05 4.43
C ARG A 62 -11.07 9.38 3.11
N ILE A 63 -10.35 8.26 3.20
CA ILE A 63 -10.17 7.32 2.10
C ILE A 63 -10.64 5.94 2.56
N GLU A 64 -11.53 5.35 1.77
CA GLU A 64 -12.04 3.99 1.96
C GLU A 64 -11.76 3.15 0.72
N VAL A 65 -11.19 1.97 0.92
CA VAL A 65 -10.83 1.05 -0.17
C VAL A 65 -11.27 -0.35 0.20
N ARG A 66 -12.14 -0.94 -0.63
CA ARG A 66 -12.48 -2.36 -0.57
C ARG A 66 -12.01 -3.02 -1.85
N GLY A 67 -11.30 -4.14 -1.76
CA GLY A 67 -10.78 -4.79 -2.96
C GLY A 67 -10.69 -6.30 -2.84
N ARG A 68 -10.80 -6.98 -3.97
CA ARG A 68 -10.61 -8.44 -4.03
C ARG A 68 -10.00 -8.94 -5.33
N SER A 69 -9.35 -10.10 -5.25
CA SER A 69 -8.72 -10.79 -6.39
C SER A 69 -7.73 -9.88 -7.14
N LEU A 70 -7.07 -8.97 -6.41
CA LEU A 70 -6.17 -7.96 -6.96
C LEU A 70 -4.77 -8.55 -7.19
N ARG A 71 -4.03 -7.97 -8.14
CA ARG A 71 -2.60 -8.23 -8.31
C ARG A 71 -1.83 -6.93 -8.12
N ILE A 72 -1.32 -6.75 -6.92
CA ILE A 72 -0.62 -5.54 -6.51
C ILE A 72 0.87 -5.78 -6.65
N GLY A 73 1.48 -5.22 -7.71
CA GLY A 73 2.94 -5.22 -7.83
C GLY A 73 3.57 -4.62 -6.57
N LEU A 74 4.69 -5.19 -6.12
CA LEU A 74 5.46 -4.61 -5.01
C LEU A 74 5.83 -3.16 -5.34
N ALA A 75 5.96 -2.31 -4.31
CA ALA A 75 6.37 -0.92 -4.48
C ALA A 75 7.76 -0.87 -5.15
N GLY A 76 7.78 -0.76 -6.48
CA GLY A 76 8.93 -0.46 -7.30
C GLY A 76 9.94 -1.59 -7.47
N GLU A 77 10.57 -1.54 -8.63
CA GLU A 77 11.84 -2.18 -9.01
C GLU A 77 13.04 -1.58 -8.26
N SER A 78 12.79 -0.74 -7.26
CA SER A 78 13.80 -0.07 -6.44
C SER A 78 13.34 -0.12 -4.99
N PHE A 79 14.18 -0.68 -4.12
CA PHE A 79 13.97 -0.68 -2.68
C PHE A 79 13.73 0.76 -2.18
N PRO A 80 13.04 0.94 -1.03
CA PRO A 80 13.02 2.21 -0.34
C PRO A 80 14.43 2.80 -0.24
N THR A 81 14.68 3.88 -0.97
CA THR A 81 15.90 4.67 -0.83
C THR A 81 15.67 5.73 0.25
N ALA A 82 16.74 6.37 0.72
CA ALA A 82 16.62 7.50 1.64
C ALA A 82 15.74 8.65 1.07
N GLU A 83 15.60 8.71 -0.27
CA GLU A 83 14.86 9.73 -1.02
C GLU A 83 13.41 9.32 -1.33
N SER A 84 13.09 8.02 -1.37
CA SER A 84 11.75 7.50 -1.63
C SER A 84 11.44 6.37 -0.64
N PRO A 85 11.18 6.69 0.63
CA PRO A 85 10.87 5.69 1.63
C PRO A 85 9.56 4.97 1.27
N ALA A 86 9.57 3.64 1.41
CA ALA A 86 8.41 2.79 1.32
C ALA A 86 7.53 3.14 2.52
N GLY A 87 6.46 3.88 2.29
CA GLY A 87 5.72 4.55 3.36
C GLY A 87 4.23 4.63 3.11
N LEU A 88 3.53 5.10 4.14
CA LEU A 88 2.11 5.48 4.06
C LEU A 88 1.95 6.95 3.68
N ALA A 89 2.94 7.57 3.04
CA ALA A 89 2.94 8.99 2.70
C ALA A 89 1.70 9.40 1.89
N ALA A 90 1.28 8.54 0.95
CA ALA A 90 0.06 8.71 0.17
C ALA A 90 -1.22 8.77 1.01
N LEU A 91 -1.18 8.16 2.20
CA LEU A 91 -2.29 8.09 3.15
C LEU A 91 -2.17 9.10 4.27
N ASP A 92 -0.97 9.62 4.57
CA ASP A 92 -0.73 10.55 5.69
C ASP A 92 -1.49 11.88 5.56
N GLY A 93 -1.85 12.28 4.33
CA GLY A 93 -2.70 13.44 4.09
C GLY A 93 -4.19 13.23 4.45
N PHE A 94 -4.63 12.00 4.76
CA PHE A 94 -6.01 11.68 5.09
C PHE A 94 -6.26 11.61 6.59
N THR A 95 -7.37 12.16 7.06
CA THR A 95 -7.72 12.07 8.48
C THR A 95 -8.14 10.63 8.84
N ASP A 96 -9.07 10.06 8.09
CA ASP A 96 -9.51 8.69 8.28
C ASP A 96 -9.08 7.79 7.11
N VAL A 97 -8.57 6.62 7.44
CA VAL A 97 -8.13 5.60 6.48
C VAL A 97 -8.81 4.28 6.84
N ASP A 98 -9.45 3.66 5.85
CA ASP A 98 -10.08 2.34 6.01
C ASP A 98 -9.86 1.53 4.73
N ILE A 99 -8.90 0.62 4.77
CA ILE A 99 -8.52 -0.20 3.63
C ILE A 99 -8.72 -1.65 4.02
N GLU A 100 -9.48 -2.38 3.20
CA GLU A 100 -9.68 -3.81 3.33
C GLU A 100 -9.54 -4.46 1.96
N LEU A 101 -8.53 -5.32 1.86
CA LEU A 101 -8.25 -6.07 0.65
C LEU A 101 -8.27 -7.56 1.02
N VAL A 102 -9.01 -8.35 0.24
CA VAL A 102 -9.09 -9.80 0.43
C VAL A 102 -8.62 -10.51 -0.83
N ASP A 103 -8.03 -11.69 -0.69
CA ASP A 103 -7.58 -12.51 -1.83
C ASP A 103 -6.78 -11.69 -2.86
N PHE A 104 -5.60 -11.20 -2.52
CA PHE A 104 -4.75 -10.50 -3.48
C PHE A 104 -3.31 -10.99 -3.42
N SER A 105 -2.56 -10.81 -4.50
CA SER A 105 -1.14 -11.12 -4.50
C SER A 105 -0.29 -9.85 -4.48
N THR A 106 0.82 -9.90 -3.74
CA THR A 106 1.85 -8.88 -3.80
C THR A 106 3.25 -9.50 -3.75
N GLY A 107 3.95 -9.47 -4.89
CA GLY A 107 5.22 -10.18 -5.04
C GLY A 107 5.08 -11.68 -4.74
N PRO A 108 5.93 -12.26 -3.87
CA PRO A 108 5.88 -13.68 -3.52
C PRO A 108 4.81 -14.02 -2.47
N PHE A 109 3.93 -13.08 -2.12
CA PHE A 109 2.93 -13.25 -1.07
C PHE A 109 1.53 -13.34 -1.66
N ALA A 110 0.83 -14.43 -1.36
CA ALA A 110 -0.61 -14.55 -1.55
C ALA A 110 -1.31 -14.11 -0.26
N VAL A 111 -1.93 -12.94 -0.27
CA VAL A 111 -2.56 -12.31 0.89
C VAL A 111 -4.05 -12.65 0.91
N ALA A 112 -4.47 -13.40 1.92
CA ALA A 112 -5.87 -13.77 2.12
C ALA A 112 -6.70 -12.58 2.61
N ALA A 113 -6.15 -11.78 3.53
CA ALA A 113 -6.80 -10.59 4.07
C ALA A 113 -5.75 -9.55 4.49
N PHE A 114 -6.03 -8.29 4.23
CA PHE A 114 -5.26 -7.12 4.66
C PHE A 114 -6.23 -6.04 5.09
N VAL A 115 -6.05 -5.53 6.30
CA VAL A 115 -6.81 -4.42 6.86
C VAL A 115 -5.82 -3.36 7.33
N LEU A 116 -6.03 -2.11 6.94
CA LEU A 116 -5.28 -0.96 7.42
C LEU A 116 -6.27 0.15 7.78
N THR A 117 -6.32 0.50 9.05
CA THR A 117 -7.24 1.52 9.57
C THR A 117 -6.49 2.62 10.31
N ARG A 118 -6.98 3.85 10.20
CA ARG A 118 -6.60 4.98 11.05
C ARG A 118 -7.82 5.87 11.24
N VAL A 119 -8.03 6.34 12.46
CA VAL A 119 -9.03 7.34 12.80
C VAL A 119 -8.31 8.57 13.31
N GLY A 120 -8.58 9.74 12.73
CA GLY A 120 -7.86 10.96 13.05
C GLY A 120 -6.36 10.90 12.72
N HIS A 121 -5.54 11.69 13.41
CA HIS A 121 -4.10 11.79 13.14
C HIS A 121 -3.24 10.80 13.95
N GLY A 122 -3.81 9.66 14.33
CA GLY A 122 -3.17 8.66 15.19
C GLY A 122 -2.28 7.66 14.46
N THR A 123 -2.00 6.55 15.14
CA THR A 123 -1.32 5.39 14.57
C THR A 123 -2.24 4.62 13.62
N TYR A 124 -1.66 3.88 12.70
CA TYR A 124 -2.40 2.95 11.85
C TYR A 124 -2.48 1.59 12.53
N ALA A 125 -3.67 1.02 12.65
CA ALA A 125 -3.85 -0.38 13.00
C ALA A 125 -3.84 -1.23 11.73
N MET A 126 -2.88 -2.16 11.63
CA MET A 126 -2.73 -3.05 10.49
C MET A 126 -2.90 -4.51 10.91
N ALA A 127 -3.69 -5.25 10.16
CA ALA A 127 -3.76 -6.71 10.25
C ALA A 127 -3.58 -7.32 8.85
N THR A 128 -2.79 -8.38 8.74
CA THR A 128 -2.61 -9.10 7.47
C THR A 128 -2.47 -10.59 7.70
N GLN A 129 -3.03 -11.37 6.78
CA GLN A 129 -2.83 -12.81 6.67
C GLN A 129 -2.40 -13.12 5.25
N ALA A 130 -1.20 -13.68 5.12
CA ALA A 130 -0.61 -14.05 3.85
C ALA A 130 -0.01 -15.44 3.90
N THR A 131 0.19 -16.03 2.73
CA THR A 131 0.95 -17.26 2.53
C THR A 131 2.05 -17.00 1.52
N THR A 132 3.17 -17.69 1.69
CA THR A 132 4.31 -17.66 0.78
C THR A 132 5.02 -19.00 0.86
N THR A 133 5.98 -19.24 -0.02
CA THR A 133 6.80 -20.44 -0.02
C THR A 133 8.28 -20.08 0.00
N ALA A 134 9.13 -20.97 0.53
CA ALA A 134 10.58 -20.73 0.54
C ALA A 134 11.14 -20.60 -0.89
N ALA A 135 10.55 -21.30 -1.86
CA ALA A 135 10.93 -21.18 -3.27
C ALA A 135 10.59 -19.79 -3.85
N GLU A 136 9.44 -19.21 -3.50
CA GLU A 136 9.05 -17.87 -3.96
C GLU A 136 9.93 -16.78 -3.35
N ILE A 137 10.27 -16.88 -2.05
CA ILE A 137 11.21 -15.95 -1.40
C ILE A 137 12.58 -16.04 -2.06
N ALA A 138 13.07 -17.25 -2.34
CA ALA A 138 14.35 -17.45 -3.00
C ALA A 138 14.38 -16.86 -4.42
N ARG A 139 13.34 -17.11 -5.22
CA ARG A 139 13.19 -16.50 -6.56
C ARG A 139 13.15 -14.98 -6.47
N PHE A 140 12.37 -14.45 -5.53
CA PHE A 140 12.27 -13.02 -5.30
C PHE A 140 13.62 -12.39 -4.96
N GLY A 141 14.42 -13.04 -4.11
CA GLY A 141 15.77 -12.57 -3.77
C GLY A 141 16.73 -12.57 -4.97
N VAL A 142 16.66 -13.59 -5.83
CA VAL A 142 17.51 -13.70 -7.03
C VAL A 142 17.12 -12.67 -8.10
N GLU A 143 15.83 -12.47 -8.35
CA GLU A 143 15.34 -11.52 -9.36
C GLU A 143 15.60 -10.06 -8.98
N ARG A 144 15.62 -9.73 -7.68
CA ARG A 144 15.75 -8.36 -7.19
C ARG A 144 17.17 -7.93 -6.86
N LEU A 145 18.12 -8.86 -6.72
CA LEU A 145 19.52 -8.59 -6.36
C LEU A 145 20.48 -9.31 -7.32
N PRO A 146 20.55 -8.90 -8.61
CA PRO A 146 21.53 -9.45 -9.54
C PRO A 146 22.95 -9.09 -9.05
N GLY A 147 23.73 -10.11 -8.65
CA GLY A 147 25.15 -9.94 -8.35
C GLY A 147 25.59 -10.08 -6.89
N LEU A 148 24.72 -10.49 -5.96
CA LEU A 148 25.21 -10.93 -4.64
C LEU A 148 26.06 -12.20 -4.80
N PRO A 149 27.31 -12.24 -4.31
CA PRO A 149 28.05 -13.48 -4.25
C PRO A 149 27.30 -14.48 -3.37
N PRO A 150 27.38 -15.79 -3.65
CA PRO A 150 26.78 -16.81 -2.79
C PRO A 150 27.28 -16.59 -1.36
N ILE A 151 26.39 -16.26 -0.44
CA ILE A 151 26.73 -16.05 0.97
C ILE A 151 27.19 -17.40 1.53
N PRO A 152 28.47 -17.58 1.89
CA PRO A 152 28.94 -18.80 2.50
C PRO A 152 28.30 -18.91 3.89
N GLY A 153 27.52 -19.97 4.14
CA GLY A 153 26.89 -20.21 5.45
C GLY A 153 25.39 -19.98 5.54
N LEU A 154 24.69 -19.70 4.42
CA LEU A 154 23.24 -19.93 4.34
C LEU A 154 22.98 -21.39 3.91
N PRO A 155 22.70 -22.32 4.83
CA PRO A 155 22.28 -23.67 4.47
C PRO A 155 20.91 -23.59 3.78
N GLY A 156 20.91 -23.55 2.44
CA GLY A 156 19.68 -23.51 1.65
C GLY A 156 19.83 -22.98 0.23
N LEU A 157 20.74 -22.03 -0.02
CA LEU A 157 20.91 -21.46 -1.37
C LEU A 157 21.64 -22.41 -2.34
N GLY A 158 22.55 -23.26 -1.84
CA GLY A 158 23.19 -24.30 -2.65
C GLY A 158 22.32 -25.56 -2.90
N LEU A 159 21.16 -25.67 -2.24
CA LEU A 159 20.27 -26.84 -2.33
C LEU A 159 19.06 -26.62 -3.24
N LEU A 160 18.87 -25.43 -3.81
CA LEU A 160 17.73 -25.12 -4.69
C LEU A 160 17.72 -25.93 -6.01
N GLY A 161 18.85 -26.55 -6.37
CA GLY A 161 18.94 -27.50 -7.48
C GLY A 161 18.72 -28.97 -7.11
N SER A 162 18.52 -29.30 -5.82
CA SER A 162 18.33 -30.67 -5.35
C SER A 162 16.85 -31.01 -5.15
N ALA A 163 16.46 -32.27 -5.43
CA ALA A 163 15.08 -32.74 -5.24
C ALA A 163 14.57 -32.56 -3.80
N ALA A 164 15.46 -32.61 -2.81
CA ALA A 164 15.15 -32.33 -1.40
C ALA A 164 14.82 -30.86 -1.12
N GLY A 165 15.51 -29.92 -1.80
CA GLY A 165 15.22 -28.49 -1.75
C GLY A 165 13.88 -28.13 -2.38
N GLN A 166 13.48 -28.83 -3.46
CA GLN A 166 12.15 -28.65 -4.06
C GLN A 166 11.01 -29.19 -3.19
N ALA A 167 11.23 -30.30 -2.48
CA ALA A 167 10.22 -30.88 -1.59
C ALA A 167 9.88 -29.98 -0.39
N ILE A 168 10.87 -29.24 0.14
CA ILE A 168 10.66 -28.28 1.23
C ILE A 168 10.23 -26.90 0.67
N GLY A 169 10.70 -26.55 -0.53
CA GLY A 169 10.48 -25.26 -1.17
C GLY A 169 9.01 -24.93 -1.48
N GLY A 170 8.16 -25.95 -1.70
CA GLY A 170 6.74 -25.77 -2.04
C GLY A 170 5.78 -25.74 -0.83
N ARG A 171 6.27 -25.93 0.39
CA ARG A 171 5.41 -25.92 1.58
C ARG A 171 4.99 -24.48 1.89
N ALA A 172 3.67 -24.26 1.97
CA ALA A 172 3.11 -22.97 2.32
C ALA A 172 3.51 -22.58 3.76
N ILE A 173 4.06 -21.39 3.89
CA ILE A 173 4.38 -20.72 5.15
C ILE A 173 3.29 -19.66 5.34
N THR A 174 2.50 -19.82 6.41
CA THR A 174 1.49 -18.83 6.77
C THR A 174 2.12 -17.71 7.58
N VAL A 175 1.76 -16.48 7.23
CA VAL A 175 2.18 -15.24 7.83
C VAL A 175 0.94 -14.54 8.34
N ALA A 176 0.83 -14.35 9.65
CA ALA A 176 -0.23 -13.55 10.26
C ALA A 176 0.42 -12.47 11.12
N VAL A 177 0.03 -11.21 10.89
CA VAL A 177 0.62 -10.06 11.56
C VAL A 177 -0.47 -9.10 11.98
N GLN A 178 -0.41 -8.65 13.22
CA GLN A 178 -1.20 -7.55 13.74
C GLN A 178 -0.25 -6.57 14.42
N ILE A 179 -0.16 -5.36 13.89
CA ILE A 179 0.77 -4.33 14.37
C ILE A 179 0.14 -2.95 14.28
N GLU A 180 0.63 -2.06 15.11
CA GLU A 180 0.46 -0.63 14.96
C GLU A 180 1.64 -0.06 14.17
N LEU A 181 1.33 0.70 13.14
CA LEU A 181 2.28 1.41 12.31
C LEU A 181 2.22 2.91 12.63
N ILE A 182 3.38 3.50 12.81
CA ILE A 182 3.57 4.94 12.97
C ILE A 182 4.19 5.44 11.67
N SER A 183 3.58 6.44 11.05
CA SER A 183 4.19 7.14 9.90
C SER A 183 4.78 8.45 10.39
N GLU A 184 6.10 8.57 10.33
CA GLU A 184 6.85 9.79 10.65
C GLU A 184 7.56 10.28 9.39
N GLN A 185 7.15 11.43 8.85
CA GLN A 185 7.76 12.01 7.64
C GLN A 185 7.79 11.04 6.45
N GLY A 186 6.70 10.29 6.24
CA GLY A 186 6.60 9.29 5.17
C GLY A 186 7.42 8.01 5.42
N ARG A 187 8.03 7.86 6.60
CA ARG A 187 8.74 6.64 7.01
C ARG A 187 7.88 5.83 7.96
N LEU A 188 7.75 4.54 7.67
CA LEU A 188 7.01 3.61 8.50
C LEU A 188 7.90 3.06 9.62
N ARG A 189 7.38 3.11 10.85
CA ARG A 189 7.94 2.44 12.03
C ARG A 189 6.86 1.59 12.67
N VAL A 190 7.27 0.46 13.24
CA VAL A 190 6.37 -0.37 14.05
C VAL A 190 6.29 0.28 15.43
N GLY A 191 5.08 0.68 15.84
CA GLY A 191 4.83 1.31 17.14
C GLY A 191 4.69 0.26 18.24
N SER A 192 3.60 -0.51 18.18
CA SER A 192 3.31 -1.60 19.10
C SER A 192 2.76 -2.80 18.34
N GLY A 193 2.73 -3.98 18.98
CA GLY A 193 2.38 -5.23 18.31
C GLY A 193 3.55 -5.86 17.56
N GLY A 194 3.40 -7.13 17.23
CA GLY A 194 4.44 -7.91 16.59
C GLY A 194 4.00 -9.32 16.31
N GLY A 195 4.78 -10.01 15.47
CA GLY A 195 4.63 -11.42 15.20
C GLY A 195 5.97 -11.97 14.77
N THR A 196 6.15 -13.28 14.91
CA THR A 196 7.30 -13.98 14.35
C THR A 196 6.83 -15.00 13.33
N ILE A 197 7.45 -15.03 12.15
CA ILE A 197 7.20 -16.04 11.13
C ILE A 197 8.41 -16.96 11.13
N GLY A 198 8.27 -18.18 11.65
CA GLY A 198 9.39 -19.13 11.72
C GLY A 198 10.62 -18.58 12.46
N GLY A 199 10.41 -17.75 13.50
CA GLY A 199 11.48 -17.12 14.28
C GLY A 199 11.97 -15.75 13.76
N PHE A 200 11.48 -15.27 12.62
CA PHE A 200 11.87 -13.98 12.05
C PHE A 200 10.88 -12.86 12.41
N PRO A 201 11.34 -11.62 12.68
CA PRO A 201 10.47 -10.49 12.95
C PRO A 201 9.54 -10.22 11.76
N ALA A 202 8.23 -10.19 12.00
CA ALA A 202 7.25 -9.93 10.93
C ALA A 202 7.11 -8.44 10.56
N GLY A 203 7.68 -7.54 11.36
CA GLY A 203 7.60 -6.09 11.17
C GLY A 203 8.07 -5.60 9.78
N PRO A 204 9.28 -5.95 9.32
CA PRO A 204 9.75 -5.52 7.99
C PRO A 204 8.87 -5.98 6.83
N LEU A 205 8.33 -7.21 6.91
CA LEU A 205 7.44 -7.77 5.90
C LEU A 205 6.10 -7.04 5.91
N ALA A 206 5.53 -6.81 7.09
CA ALA A 206 4.31 -6.04 7.27
C ALA A 206 4.44 -4.61 6.70
N THR A 207 5.55 -3.92 6.99
CA THR A 207 5.86 -2.60 6.44
C THR A 207 5.95 -2.62 4.91
N MET A 208 6.56 -3.66 4.34
CA MET A 208 6.66 -3.82 2.88
C MET A 208 5.28 -3.97 2.22
N ILE A 209 4.42 -4.84 2.78
CA ILE A 209 3.06 -5.04 2.25
C ILE A 209 2.24 -3.75 2.40
N ALA A 210 2.32 -3.08 3.56
CA ALA A 210 1.62 -1.83 3.79
C ALA A 210 2.04 -0.75 2.77
N ALA A 211 3.34 -0.63 2.52
CA ALA A 211 3.87 0.33 1.55
C ALA A 211 3.53 -0.04 0.10
N SER A 212 3.51 -1.32 -0.27
CA SER A 212 3.11 -1.74 -1.63
C SER A 212 1.64 -1.41 -1.91
N VAL A 213 0.76 -1.62 -0.92
CA VAL A 213 -0.64 -1.21 -1.00
C VAL A 213 -0.74 0.30 -1.07
N ALA A 214 -0.12 1.04 -0.15
CA ALA A 214 -0.21 2.50 -0.10
C ALA A 214 0.25 3.19 -1.39
N ARG A 215 1.31 2.69 -2.03
CA ARG A 215 1.79 3.22 -3.32
C ARG A 215 0.75 3.12 -4.44
N ARG A 216 -0.08 2.07 -4.44
CA ARG A 216 -1.18 1.96 -5.41
C ARG A 216 -2.33 2.94 -5.14
N LEU A 217 -2.36 3.55 -3.95
CA LEU A 217 -3.38 4.51 -3.53
C LEU A 217 -3.01 5.96 -3.81
N GLU A 218 -1.80 6.22 -4.33
CA GLU A 218 -1.39 7.57 -4.74
C GLU A 218 -2.36 8.15 -5.79
N ILE A 219 -2.83 9.36 -5.54
CA ILE A 219 -3.69 10.12 -6.47
C ILE A 219 -2.82 10.86 -7.48
N VAL A 220 -1.69 11.41 -7.01
CA VAL A 220 -0.70 12.11 -7.82
C VAL A 220 0.61 11.29 -7.79
N PRO A 221 1.19 10.95 -8.95
CA PRO A 221 2.49 10.27 -9.04
C PRO A 221 3.65 11.17 -8.61
#